data_AF-A0A957L8D4-F1
#
_entry.id   AF-A0A957L8D4-F1
#
_cell.length_a   1.000
_cell.length_b   1.000
_cell.length_c   1.000
_cell.angle_alpha   90.00
_cell.angle_beta   90.00
_cell.angle_gamma   90.00
#
_symmetry.space_group_name_H-M   'P 1'
#
loop_
_entity.id
_entity.type
_entity.pdbx_description
1 polymer ?
#
loop_
_entity_poly.entity_id
_entity_poly.type
_entity_poly.pdbx_seq_one_letter_code
_entity_poly.pdbx_strand_id
1 'polypeptide(L)'
;MIRELGVIETILRNRYYFFHEIRDGIELQRKMRAMLISSLIFFALYGAVMGSTHSLWQALSSAIKLPILFLATLFICAPTLYFFNVLFGSNQSLMQNVA
;
A
#
# COMPACT_ATOMS: atom_id res chain seq x y z
N MET A 1 -6.56 -2.41 -13.65
CA MET A 1 -5.13 -2.76 -13.50
C MET A 1 -4.22 -1.63 -13.95
N ILE A 2 -4.27 -1.18 -15.22
CA ILE A 2 -3.43 -0.08 -15.73
C ILE A 2 -3.68 1.24 -14.97
N ARG A 3 -4.94 1.54 -14.64
CA ARG A 3 -5.32 2.73 -13.85
C ARG A 3 -4.77 2.74 -12.42
N GLU A 4 -4.59 1.56 -11.82
CA GLU A 4 -4.07 1.42 -10.45
C GLU A 4 -2.56 1.65 -10.40
N LEU A 5 -1.83 1.24 -11.44
CA LEU A 5 -0.39 1.48 -11.59
C LEU A 5 -0.07 2.96 -11.84
N GLY A 6 -1.00 3.72 -12.45
CA GLY A 6 -0.87 5.16 -12.66
C GLY A 6 -0.78 5.99 -11.37
N VAL A 7 -1.13 5.41 -10.21
CA VAL A 7 -0.94 6.07 -8.91
C VAL A 7 0.54 6.30 -8.63
N ILE A 8 1.41 5.38 -9.06
CA ILE A 8 2.87 5.48 -8.87
C ILE A 8 3.41 6.63 -9.70
N GLU A 9 2.98 6.77 -10.96
CA GLU A 9 3.37 7.91 -11.78
C GLU A 9 2.92 9.22 -11.13
N THR A 10 1.68 9.27 -10.65
CA THR A 10 1.15 10.47 -9.97
C THR A 10 1.96 10.83 -8.73
N ILE A 11 2.33 9.83 -7.92
CA ILE A 11 3.16 10.02 -6.73
C ILE A 11 4.57 10.50 -7.12
N LEU A 12 5.21 9.88 -8.11
CA LEU A 12 6.58 10.21 -8.53
C LEU A 12 6.67 11.55 -9.27
N ARG A 13 5.66 11.88 -10.08
CA ARG A 13 5.61 13.10 -10.89
C ARG A 13 5.06 14.29 -10.13
N ASN A 14 4.04 14.08 -9.29
CA ASN A 14 3.29 15.18 -8.67
C ASN A 14 2.83 14.87 -7.24
N ARG A 15 3.78 14.50 -6.37
CA ARG A 15 3.53 14.14 -4.96
C ARG A 15 2.67 15.15 -4.19
N TYR A 16 2.93 16.45 -4.35
CA TYR A 16 2.24 17.49 -3.58
C TYR A 16 0.74 17.51 -3.85
N TYR A 17 0.36 17.42 -5.13
CA TYR A 17 -1.04 17.36 -5.53
C TYR A 17 -1.71 16.09 -4.98
N PHE A 18 -1.01 14.95 -5.05
CA PHE A 18 -1.52 13.69 -4.53
C PHE A 18 -1.80 13.72 -3.02
N PHE A 19 -0.86 14.25 -2.22
CA PHE A 19 -1.01 14.38 -0.76
C PHE A 19 -2.06 15.43 -0.38
N HIS A 20 -2.20 16.51 -1.17
CA HIS A 20 -3.23 17.52 -0.94
C HIS A 20 -4.63 16.92 -1.07
N GLU A 21 -4.89 16.15 -2.13
CA GLU A 21 -6.17 15.46 -2.32
C GLU A 21 -6.45 14.43 -1.20
N ILE A 22 -5.43 13.76 -0.65
CA ILE A 22 -5.62 12.86 0.51
C ILE A 22 -6.04 13.68 1.74
N ARG A 23 -5.36 14.79 1.98
CA ARG A 23 -5.68 15.70 3.09
C ARG A 23 -7.10 16.27 2.97
N ASP A 24 -7.55 16.55 1.75
CA ASP A 24 -8.89 17.08 1.47
C ASP A 24 -9.98 15.99 1.41
N GLY A 25 -9.62 14.70 1.56
CA GLY A 25 -10.59 13.61 1.56
C GLY A 25 -11.07 13.20 0.15
N ILE A 26 -10.42 13.65 -0.91
CA ILE A 26 -10.87 13.48 -2.30
C ILE A 26 -10.52 12.07 -2.80
N GLU A 27 -11.55 11.29 -3.12
CA GLU A 27 -11.45 9.94 -3.72
C GLU A 27 -10.52 8.97 -2.97
N LEU A 28 -10.50 9.07 -1.65
CA LEU A 28 -9.63 8.28 -0.77
C LEU A 28 -9.72 6.77 -1.01
N GLN A 29 -10.94 6.23 -1.11
CA GLN A 29 -11.16 4.80 -1.35
C GLN A 29 -10.50 4.34 -2.65
N ARG A 30 -10.57 5.15 -3.72
CA ARG A 30 -9.95 4.82 -5.00
C ARG A 30 -8.43 4.84 -4.89
N LYS A 31 -7.86 5.87 -4.24
CA LYS A 31 -6.41 6.00 -4.03
C LYS A 31 -5.86 4.86 -3.17
N MET A 32 -6.54 4.54 -2.08
CA MET A 32 -6.17 3.44 -1.18
C MET A 32 -6.19 2.09 -1.90
N ARG A 33 -7.22 1.82 -2.72
CA ARG A 33 -7.26 0.61 -3.57
C ARG A 33 -6.12 0.58 -4.58
N ALA A 34 -5.82 1.71 -5.23
CA ALA A 34 -4.71 1.79 -6.20
C ALA A 34 -3.35 1.56 -5.55
N MET A 35 -3.12 2.13 -4.37
CA MET A 35 -1.90 1.92 -3.59
C MET A 35 -1.79 0.48 -3.07
N LEU A 36 -2.88 -0.12 -2.60
CA LEU A 36 -2.90 -1.53 -2.18
C LEU A 36 -2.64 -2.48 -3.35
N ILE A 37 -3.35 -2.31 -4.47
CA ILE A 37 -3.21 -3.21 -5.63
C ILE A 37 -1.82 -3.09 -6.24
N SER A 38 -1.29 -1.87 -6.40
CA SER A 38 0.07 -1.68 -6.90
C SER A 38 1.09 -2.32 -5.96
N SER A 39 1.02 -2.05 -4.66
CA SER A 39 1.90 -2.66 -3.64
C SER A 39 1.85 -4.20 -3.67
N LEU A 40 0.65 -4.79 -3.75
CA LEU A 40 0.48 -6.25 -3.83
C LEU A 40 1.18 -6.84 -5.07
N ILE A 41 1.06 -6.19 -6.22
CA ILE A 41 1.71 -6.62 -7.47
C ILE A 41 3.23 -6.52 -7.33
N PHE A 42 3.76 -5.41 -6.81
CA PHE A 42 5.21 -5.25 -6.62
C PHE A 42 5.78 -6.24 -5.61
N PHE A 43 5.09 -6.51 -4.49
CA PHE A 43 5.52 -7.53 -3.54
C PHE A 43 5.44 -8.95 -4.09
N ALA A 44 4.43 -9.25 -4.91
CA ALA A 44 4.34 -10.54 -5.56
C ALA A 44 5.47 -10.75 -6.58
N LEU A 45 5.77 -9.73 -7.39
CA LEU A 45 6.90 -9.74 -8.32
C LEU A 45 8.23 -9.86 -7.57
N TYR A 46 8.43 -9.06 -6.53
CA TYR A 46 9.63 -9.13 -5.69
C TYR A 46 9.79 -10.52 -5.05
N GLY A 47 8.71 -11.09 -4.53
CA GLY A 47 8.73 -12.44 -3.96
C GLY A 47 8.99 -13.54 -4.98
N ALA A 48 8.48 -13.41 -6.20
CA ALA A 48 8.79 -14.31 -7.30
C ALA A 48 10.29 -14.28 -7.63
N VAL A 49 10.88 -13.10 -7.76
CA VAL A 49 12.31 -12.91 -8.03
C VAL A 49 13.18 -13.44 -6.89
N MET A 50 12.77 -13.23 -5.64
CA MET A 50 13.50 -13.77 -4.49
C MET A 50 13.48 -15.30 -4.46
N GLY A 51 12.33 -15.92 -4.75
CA GLY A 51 12.16 -17.37 -4.71
C GLY A 51 12.65 -18.12 -5.95
N SER A 52 12.90 -17.43 -7.07
CA SER A 52 13.42 -18.05 -8.30
C SER A 52 14.85 -18.55 -8.18
N THR A 53 15.54 -18.23 -7.09
CA THR A 53 16.91 -18.65 -6.79
C THR A 53 17.04 -20.16 -6.53
N HIS A 54 15.98 -20.83 -6.08
CA HIS A 54 16.01 -22.25 -5.71
C HIS A 54 15.07 -23.14 -6.53
N SER A 55 13.85 -22.69 -6.85
CA SER A 55 12.93 -23.42 -7.74
C SER A 55 11.73 -22.58 -8.19
N LEU A 56 11.08 -22.96 -9.30
CA LEU A 56 9.83 -22.34 -9.76
C LEU A 56 8.69 -22.44 -8.74
N TRP A 57 8.61 -23.57 -8.01
CA TRP A 57 7.62 -23.76 -6.95
C TRP A 57 7.87 -22.86 -5.74
N GLN A 58 9.14 -22.63 -5.40
CA GLN A 58 9.51 -21.70 -4.34
C GLN A 58 9.30 -20.24 -4.76
N ALA A 59 9.52 -19.90 -6.03
CA ALA A 59 9.16 -18.60 -6.58
C ALA A 59 7.67 -18.30 -6.40
N LEU A 60 6.80 -19.25 -6.75
CA LEU A 60 5.35 -19.08 -6.60
C LEU A 60 4.93 -18.97 -5.13
N SER A 61 5.52 -19.78 -4.26
CA SER A 61 5.27 -19.73 -2.82
C SER A 61 5.69 -18.39 -2.20
N SER A 62 6.89 -17.90 -2.52
CA SER A 62 7.40 -16.62 -2.04
C SER A 62 6.62 -15.41 -2.59
N ALA A 63 6.17 -15.48 -3.85
CA ALA A 63 5.33 -14.47 -4.48
C ALA A 63 3.98 -14.28 -3.78
N ILE A 64 3.43 -15.33 -3.18
CA ILE A 64 2.16 -15.26 -2.43
C ILE A 64 2.42 -14.90 -0.96
N LYS A 65 3.45 -15.48 -0.36
CA LYS A 65 3.76 -15.31 1.06
C LYS A 65 4.11 -13.87 1.41
N LEU A 66 4.89 -13.19 0.58
CA LEU A 66 5.33 -11.81 0.85
C LEU A 66 4.17 -10.80 0.89
N PRO A 67 3.27 -10.75 -0.10
CA PRO A 67 2.09 -9.89 -0.04
C PRO A 67 1.20 -10.16 1.17
N ILE A 68 1.00 -11.42 1.56
CA ILE A 68 0.19 -11.80 2.73
C ILE A 68 0.83 -11.28 4.02
N LEU A 69 2.14 -11.46 4.17
CA LEU A 69 2.86 -10.95 5.35
C LEU A 69 2.73 -9.43 5.48
N PHE A 70 2.89 -8.70 4.38
CA PHE A 70 2.73 -7.24 4.39
C PHE A 70 1.30 -6.80 4.69
N LEU A 71 0.28 -7.48 4.17
CA LEU A 71 -1.13 -7.23 4.52
C LEU A 71 -1.40 -7.48 6.01
N ALA A 72 -0.84 -8.55 6.57
CA ALA A 72 -0.97 -8.85 8.00
C ALA A 72 -0.32 -7.75 8.86
N THR A 73 0.89 -7.31 8.49
CA THR A 73 1.56 -6.20 9.18
C THR A 73 0.74 -4.91 9.07
N LEU A 74 0.22 -4.58 7.88
CA LEU A 74 -0.64 -3.40 7.70
C LEU A 74 -1.87 -3.48 8.60
N PHE A 75 -2.55 -4.64 8.65
CA PHE A 75 -3.74 -4.83 9.47
C PHE A 75 -3.47 -4.64 10.97
N ILE A 76 -2.29 -5.04 11.44
CA ILE A 76 -1.88 -4.88 12.84
C ILE A 76 -1.43 -3.43 13.12
N CYS A 77 -0.61 -2.85 12.25
CA CYS A 77 0.04 -1.57 12.52
C CYS A 77 -0.84 -0.35 12.21
N ALA A 78 -1.73 -0.44 11.22
CA ALA A 78 -2.63 0.66 10.84
C ALA A 78 -3.53 1.15 11.99
N PRO A 79 -4.26 0.28 12.72
CA PRO A 79 -5.10 0.75 13.83
C PRO A 79 -4.25 1.35 14.95
N THR A 80 -3.10 0.74 15.28
CA THR A 80 -2.17 1.28 16.28
C THR A 80 -1.67 2.68 15.91
N LEU A 81 -1.30 2.89 14.65
CA LEU A 81 -0.84 4.18 14.16
C LEU A 81 -1.94 5.24 14.21
N TYR A 82 -3.19 4.87 13.89
CA TYR A 82 -4.35 5.75 14.05
C TYR A 82 -4.53 6.20 15.51
N PHE A 83 -4.50 5.26 16.47
CA PHE A 83 -4.62 5.60 17.90
C PHE A 83 -3.50 6.54 18.36
N PHE A 84 -2.25 6.30 17.94
CA PHE A 84 -1.14 7.22 18.22
C PHE A 84 -1.40 8.60 17.61
N ASN A 85 -1.85 8.67 16.35
CA ASN A 85 -2.13 9.94 15.67
C ASN A 85 -3.20 10.76 16.41
N VAL A 86 -4.27 10.10 16.86
CA VAL A 86 -5.33 10.73 17.66
C VAL A 86 -4.80 11.22 19.01
N LEU A 87 -3.96 10.42 19.69
CA LEU A 87 -3.35 10.80 20.96
C LEU A 87 -2.46 12.05 20.84
N PHE A 88 -1.77 12.22 19.71
CA PHE A 88 -0.97 13.41 19.41
C PHE A 88 -1.79 14.60 18.87
N GLY A 89 -3.12 14.52 18.85
CA GLY A 89 -4.01 15.62 18.47
C GLY A 89 -4.29 15.77 16.97
N SER A 90 -4.12 14.70 16.19
CA SER A 90 -4.45 14.73 14.76
C SER A 90 -5.95 14.83 14.50
N ASN A 91 -6.33 15.66 13.53
CA ASN A 91 -7.71 15.82 13.06
C ASN A 91 -8.01 14.96 11.81
N GLN A 92 -7.12 14.02 11.44
CA GLN A 92 -7.28 13.18 10.26
C GLN A 92 -8.20 11.99 10.56
N SER A 93 -9.14 11.70 9.66
CA SER A 93 -10.00 10.52 9.77
C SER A 93 -9.21 9.21 9.58
N LEU A 94 -9.72 8.09 10.07
CA LEU A 94 -9.07 6.78 9.95
C LEU A 94 -8.72 6.45 8.49
N MET A 95 -9.59 6.80 7.54
CA MET A 95 -9.34 6.60 6.12
C MET A 95 -8.19 7.46 5.58
N GLN A 96 -8.03 8.69 6.07
CA GLN A 96 -6.93 9.59 5.68
C GLN A 96 -5.59 9.17 6.29
N ASN A 97 -5.63 8.47 7.42
CA ASN A 97 -4.42 7.95 8.04
C ASN A 97 -3.87 6.71 7.33
N VAL A 98 -4.77 5.92 6.73
CA VAL A 98 -4.43 4.67 6.06
C VAL A 98 -4.12 4.86 4.57
N ALA A 99 -4.63 5.93 3.94
CA ALA A 99 -4.37 6.29 2.54
C ALA A 99 -3.10 7.13 2.41
#